data_AF-G4ZVE8-F1
#
_entry.id   AF-G4ZVE8-F1
#
_cell.length_a   1.000
_cell.length_b   1.000
_cell.length_c   1.000
_cell.angle_alpha   90.00
_cell.angle_beta   90.00
_cell.angle_gamma   90.00
#
_symmetry.space_group_name_H-M   'P 1'
#
loop_
_entity.id
_entity.type
_entity.pdbx_description
1 polymer ?
#
loop_
_entity_poly.entity_id
_entity_poly.type
_entity_poly.pdbx_seq_one_letter_code
_entity_poly.pdbx_strand_id
1 'polypeptide(L)' 'WIVWRQLVGHPASRKEIIFKAGTMMSMATGQTVGGEWYRRFMGRHLMLATRTSQAVAKPATL' A
#
# COMPACT_ATOMS: atom_id res chain seq x y z
N TRP A 1 -2.27 -0.01 -8.61
CA TRP A 1 -0.99 -0.68 -8.32
C TRP A 1 -1.01 -1.49 -7.02
N ILE A 2 -1.26 -0.90 -5.84
CA ILE A 2 -1.29 -1.63 -4.55
C ILE A 2 -2.28 -2.81 -4.57
N VAL A 3 -3.51 -2.58 -5.01
CA VAL A 3 -4.55 -3.63 -5.14
C VAL A 3 -4.08 -4.78 -6.04
N TRP A 4 -3.46 -4.46 -7.16
CA TRP A 4 -2.99 -5.49 -8.10
C TRP A 4 -1.88 -6.35 -7.49
N ARG A 5 -0.91 -5.71 -6.80
CA ARG A 5 0.14 -6.41 -6.02
C ARG A 5 -0.45 -7.38 -4.98
N GLN A 6 -1.53 -6.98 -4.30
CA GLN A 6 -2.25 -7.87 -3.38
C GLN A 6 -2.91 -9.05 -4.12
N LEU A 7 -3.56 -8.80 -5.26
CA LEU A 7 -4.25 -9.85 -6.03
C LEU A 7 -3.30 -10.90 -6.60
N VAL A 8 -2.07 -10.53 -6.98
CA VAL A 8 -1.07 -11.46 -7.50
C VAL A 8 -0.21 -12.11 -6.40
N GLY A 9 -0.59 -11.99 -5.13
CA GLY A 9 0.09 -12.64 -4.01
C GLY A 9 1.43 -11.98 -3.59
N HIS A 10 1.70 -10.75 -4.03
CA HIS A 10 2.93 -10.02 -3.72
C HIS A 10 2.62 -8.66 -3.08
N PRO A 11 2.01 -8.60 -1.87
CA PRO A 11 1.60 -7.36 -1.24
C PRO A 11 2.75 -6.36 -1.08
N ALA A 12 2.47 -5.08 -1.29
CA ALA A 12 3.47 -4.02 -1.13
C ALA A 12 3.60 -3.64 0.35
N SER A 13 4.83 -3.55 0.83
CA SER A 13 5.15 -3.08 2.18
C SER A 13 4.86 -1.59 2.34
N ARG A 14 4.73 -1.13 3.60
CA ARG A 14 4.64 0.31 3.94
C ARG A 14 5.77 1.11 3.29
N LYS A 15 7.01 0.60 3.34
CA LYS A 15 8.19 1.28 2.79
C LYS A 15 8.08 1.45 1.27
N GLU A 16 7.68 0.41 0.55
CA GLU A 16 7.48 0.48 -0.91
C GLU A 16 6.36 1.45 -1.28
N ILE A 17 5.26 1.45 -0.54
CA ILE A 17 4.14 2.37 -0.77
C ILE A 17 4.58 3.82 -0.57
N ILE A 18 5.25 4.13 0.53
CA ILE A 18 5.76 5.49 0.83
C ILE A 18 6.78 5.91 -0.23
N PHE A 19 7.72 5.04 -0.58
CA PHE A 19 8.75 5.33 -1.57
C PHE A 19 8.12 5.67 -2.93
N LYS A 20 7.25 4.80 -3.44
CA LYS A 20 6.59 5.02 -4.74
C LYS A 20 5.75 6.30 -4.75
N ALA A 21 4.99 6.55 -3.68
CA ALA A 21 4.19 7.77 -3.56
C ALA A 21 5.06 9.03 -3.50
N GLY A 22 6.17 8.98 -2.76
CA GLY A 22 7.15 10.07 -2.68
C GLY A 22 7.79 10.37 -4.03
N THR A 23 8.18 9.34 -4.79
CA THR A 23 8.72 9.51 -6.15
C THR A 23 7.70 10.18 -7.07
N MET A 24 6.45 9.71 -7.08
CA MET A 24 5.40 10.27 -7.94
C MET A 24 5.08 11.72 -7.57
N MET A 25 4.98 12.04 -6.27
CA MET A 25 4.77 13.42 -5.81
C MET A 25 5.93 14.32 -6.22
N SER A 26 7.17 13.84 -6.06
CA SER A 26 8.37 14.61 -6.42
C SER A 26 8.41 14.91 -7.92
N MET A 27 8.07 13.94 -8.77
CA MET A 27 7.98 14.15 -10.20
C MET A 27 6.88 15.14 -10.59
N ALA A 28 5.77 15.20 -9.84
CA ALA A 28 4.63 16.04 -10.17
C ALA A 28 4.77 17.48 -9.61
N THR A 29 5.37 17.65 -8.44
CA THR A 29 5.35 18.93 -7.70
C THR A 29 6.70 19.34 -7.11
N GLY A 30 7.75 18.53 -7.27
CA GLY A 30 9.05 18.74 -6.62
C GLY A 30 9.05 18.46 -5.11
N GLN A 31 7.95 17.94 -4.54
CA GLN A 31 7.81 17.69 -3.10
C GLN A 31 7.66 16.20 -2.79
N THR A 32 8.02 15.79 -1.57
CA THR A 32 7.81 14.42 -1.08
C THR A 32 6.54 14.31 -0.23
N VAL A 33 6.10 13.07 0.05
CA VAL A 33 5.00 12.80 0.98
C VAL A 33 5.44 13.04 2.42
N GLY A 34 4.60 13.69 3.23
CA GLY A 34 4.87 13.94 4.65
C GLY A 34 4.80 12.68 5.52
N GLY A 35 5.40 12.72 6.72
CA GLY A 35 5.51 11.55 7.61
C GLY A 35 4.18 10.88 7.97
N GLU A 36 3.11 11.68 8.06
CA GLU A 36 1.76 11.21 8.40
C GLU A 36 0.93 10.78 7.18
N TRP A 37 1.47 10.93 5.98
CA TRP A 37 0.76 10.66 4.74
C TRP A 37 0.28 9.21 4.67
N TYR A 38 1.12 8.25 5.05
CA TYR A 38 0.76 6.83 5.00
C TYR A 38 -0.44 6.49 5.89
N ARG A 39 -0.48 7.03 7.13
CA ARG A 39 -1.61 6.79 8.04
C ARG A 39 -2.90 7.37 7.47
N ARG A 40 -2.85 8.61 6.96
CA ARG A 40 -4.02 9.27 6.34
C ARG A 40 -4.49 8.54 5.08
N PHE A 41 -3.54 8.09 4.24
CA PHE A 41 -3.81 7.31 3.04
C PHE A 41 -4.52 6.00 3.37
N MET A 42 -4.00 5.22 4.32
CA MET A 42 -4.63 3.97 4.74
C MET A 42 -5.98 4.19 5.43
N GLY A 43 -6.12 5.25 6.24
CA GLY A 43 -7.39 5.59 6.88
C GLY A 43 -8.50 5.97 5.90
N ARG A 44 -8.15 6.54 4.74
CA ARG A 44 -9.12 6.84 3.66
C ARG A 44 -9.44 5.63 2.78
N HIS A 45 -8.54 4.67 2.69
CA HIS A 45 -8.66 3.50 1.81
C HIS A 45 -8.68 2.20 2.60
N LEU A 46 -9.70 2.03 3.44
CA LEU A 46 -9.87 0.87 4.34
C LEU A 46 -9.78 -0.48 3.60
N MET A 47 -10.25 -0.56 2.36
CA MET A 47 -10.13 -1.77 1.53
C MET A 47 -8.69 -2.28 1.35
N LEU A 48 -7.70 -1.39 1.40
CA LEU A 48 -6.29 -1.77 1.33
C LEU A 48 -5.81 -2.38 2.65
N ALA A 49 -6.36 -1.93 3.78
CA ALA A 49 -6.07 -2.48 5.10
C ALA A 49 -6.66 -3.88 5.25
N THR A 50 -7.94 -4.07 4.90
CA THR A 50 -8.65 -5.35 5.05
C THR A 50 -8.06 -6.47 4.19
N ARG A 51 -7.66 -6.17 2.95
CA ARG A 51 -7.07 -7.17 2.02
C ARG A 51 -5.68 -7.64 2.44
N THR A 52 -4.94 -6.82 3.18
CA THR A 52 -3.64 -7.23 3.71
C THR A 52 -3.82 -8.34 4.76
N SER A 53 -4.88 -8.29 5.57
CA SER A 53 -5.22 -9.37 6.52
C SER A 53 -5.70 -10.64 5.82
N GLN A 54 -6.46 -10.52 4.72
CA GLN A 54 -6.93 -11.69 3.96
C GLN A 54 -5.82 -12.39 3.16
N ALA A 55 -4.83 -11.64 2.63
CA ALA A 55 -3.69 -12.22 1.93
C ALA A 55 -2.75 -13.04 2.85
N VAL A 56 -2.86 -12.89 4.17
CA VAL A 56 -2.08 -13.65 5.17
C VAL A 56 -2.78 -14.94 5.59
N ALA A 57 -4.04 -15.16 5.21
CA ALA A 57 -4.70 -16.44 5.41
C ALA A 57 -4.17 -17.44 4.39
N LYS A 58 -3.22 -18.30 4.81
CA LYS A 58 -2.89 -19.55 4.10
C LYS A 58 -4.20 -20.31 3.86
N PRO A 59 -4.50 -20.78 2.64
CA PRO A 59 -5.55 -21.77 2.47
C PRO A 59 -5.14 -23.00 3.28
N ALA A 60 -5.98 -23.38 4.26
CA ALA A 60 -5.89 -24.68 4.87
C ALA A 60 -6.27 -25.70 3.79
N THR A 61 -5.26 -26.42 3.27
CA THR A 61 -5.47 -27.53 2.37
C THR A 61 -6.18 -28.64 3.14
N LEU A 62 -7.40 -28.97 2.73
CA LEU A 62 -8.07 -30.24 3.07
C LEU A 62 -7.46 -31.37 2.25
#